data_AF-A0A833E5W0-F1
#
_entry.id   AF-A0A833E5W0-F1
#
_cell.length_a   1.000
_cell.length_b   1.000
_cell.length_c   1.000
_cell.angle_alpha   90.00
_cell.angle_beta   90.00
_cell.angle_gamma   90.00
#
_symmetry.space_group_name_H-M   'P 1'
#
loop_
_entity.id
_entity.type
_entity.pdbx_description
1 polymer ?
#
loop_
_entity_poly.entity_id
_entity_poly.type
_entity_poly.pdbx_seq_one_letter_code
_entity_poly.pdbx_strand_id
1 'polypeptide(L)'
;LPNDITSSIISVGNKIRECFNEAVKSLLEKNKEIAHKVLIMMETTVNKSIESAINKFTLTQLDFKSVISLGLIGDSLKRILDYSMDIAELTIDATA
;
A
#
# COMPACT_ATOMS: atom_id res chain seq x y z
N LEU A 1 0.24 -19.48 -9.49
CA LEU A 1 -0.27 -18.14 -9.88
C LEU A 1 0.42 -17.72 -11.18
N PRO A 2 -0.32 -17.14 -12.13
CA PRO A 2 0.25 -16.48 -13.31
C PRO A 2 1.36 -15.46 -12.97
N ASN A 3 2.36 -15.33 -13.85
CA ASN A 3 3.54 -14.48 -13.61
C ASN A 3 3.19 -12.98 -13.57
N ASP A 4 2.21 -12.56 -14.36
CA ASP A 4 1.68 -11.20 -14.41
C ASP A 4 0.97 -10.81 -13.10
N ILE A 5 0.20 -11.73 -12.52
CA ILE A 5 -0.44 -11.57 -11.21
C ILE A 5 0.61 -11.43 -10.13
N THR A 6 1.57 -12.35 -10.11
CA THR A 6 2.67 -12.34 -9.12
C THR A 6 3.47 -11.05 -9.19
N SER A 7 3.82 -10.61 -10.40
CA SER A 7 4.54 -9.35 -10.63
C SER A 7 3.73 -8.13 -10.19
N SER A 8 2.40 -8.15 -10.40
CA SER A 8 1.51 -7.07 -9.98
C SER A 8 1.45 -6.95 -8.45
N ILE A 9 1.35 -8.07 -7.74
CA ILE A 9 1.33 -8.09 -6.26
C ILE A 9 2.66 -7.61 -5.70
N ILE A 10 3.79 -8.09 -6.25
CA ILE A 10 5.13 -7.67 -5.83
C ILE A 10 5.29 -6.16 -6.04
N SER A 11 4.83 -5.62 -7.16
CA SER A 11 4.88 -4.19 -7.46
C SER A 11 4.07 -3.37 -6.44
N VAL A 12 2.85 -3.80 -6.12
CA VAL A 12 2.01 -3.15 -5.09
C VAL A 12 2.69 -3.22 -3.72
N GLY A 13 3.19 -4.40 -3.32
CA GLY A 13 3.88 -4.59 -2.05
C GLY A 13 5.12 -3.71 -1.90
N ASN A 14 5.90 -3.53 -2.98
CA ASN A 14 7.06 -2.64 -2.96
C ASN A 14 6.67 -1.18 -2.76
N LYS A 15 5.60 -0.71 -3.41
CA LYS A 15 5.09 0.67 -3.22
C LYS A 15 4.56 0.90 -1.81
N ILE A 16 3.84 -0.07 -1.25
CA ILE A 16 3.34 0.00 0.13
C ILE A 16 4.52 0.01 1.12
N ARG A 17 5.54 -0.80 0.88
CA ARG A 17 6.77 -0.79 1.69
C ARG A 17 7.48 0.56 1.64
N GLU A 18 7.59 1.17 0.46
CA GLU A 18 8.16 2.52 0.31
C GLU A 18 7.34 3.56 1.09
N CYS A 19 6.01 3.50 0.99
CA CYS A 19 5.09 4.34 1.75
C CYS A 19 5.28 4.21 3.27
N PHE A 20 5.35 2.97 3.75
CA PHE A 20 5.59 2.68 5.16
C PHE A 20 6.93 3.22 5.64
N ASN A 21 8.00 3.02 4.87
CA ASN A 21 9.33 3.52 5.22
C ASN A 21 9.37 5.05 5.29
N GLU A 22 8.73 5.74 4.34
CA GLU A 22 8.65 7.21 4.36
C GLU A 22 7.80 7.73 5.52
N ALA A 23 6.72 7.02 5.90
CA ALA A 23 5.90 7.37 7.05
C ALA A 23 6.68 7.23 8.37
N VAL A 24 7.39 6.11 8.55
CA VAL A 24 8.24 5.92 9.74
C VAL A 24 9.36 6.96 9.77
N LYS A 25 9.97 7.25 8.61
CA LYS A 25 11.00 8.27 8.49
C LYS A 25 10.48 9.65 8.88
N SER A 26 9.31 10.06 8.40
CA SER A 26 8.72 11.36 8.74
C SER A 26 8.53 11.50 10.24
N LEU A 27 8.06 10.45 10.92
CA LEU A 27 7.91 10.44 12.37
C LEU A 27 9.25 10.58 13.09
N LEU A 28 10.24 9.76 12.72
CA LEU A 28 11.55 9.76 13.38
C LEU A 28 12.28 11.09 13.21
N GLU A 29 12.15 11.72 12.04
CA GLU A 29 12.75 13.02 11.72
C GLU A 29 11.88 14.20 12.15
N LYS A 30 10.66 13.96 12.65
CA LYS A 30 9.65 14.99 12.93
C LYS A 30 9.42 15.93 11.73
N ASN A 31 9.39 15.35 10.54
CA ASN A 31 9.36 16.06 9.27
C ASN A 31 7.96 16.01 8.66
N LYS A 32 7.25 17.13 8.74
CA LYS A 32 5.86 17.27 8.30
C LYS A 32 5.71 17.20 6.77
N GLU A 33 6.71 17.64 6.04
CA GLU A 33 6.75 17.66 4.59
C GLU A 33 6.83 16.24 4.03
N ILE A 34 7.64 15.36 4.65
CA ILE A 34 7.68 13.94 4.30
C ILE A 34 6.32 13.29 4.62
N ALA A 35 5.72 13.62 5.76
CA ALA A 35 4.40 13.10 6.13
C ALA A 35 3.30 13.51 5.13
N HIS A 36 3.24 14.78 4.70
CA HIS A 36 2.31 15.20 3.66
C HIS A 36 2.55 14.50 2.32
N LYS A 37 3.82 14.27 1.94
CA LYS A 37 4.16 13.52 0.74
C LYS A 37 3.65 12.07 0.82
N VAL A 38 3.73 11.43 1.98
CA VAL A 38 3.16 10.09 2.21
C VAL A 38 1.66 10.09 1.91
N LEU A 39 0.89 11.01 2.50
CA LEU A 39 -0.56 11.10 2.27
C LEU A 39 -0.91 11.26 0.78
N ILE A 40 -0.20 12.14 0.06
CA ILE A 40 -0.38 12.34 -1.38
C ILE A 40 -0.06 11.07 -2.17
N MET A 41 1.03 10.38 -1.83
CA MET A 41 1.45 9.16 -2.53
C MET A 41 0.43 8.03 -2.37
N MET A 42 -0.20 7.92 -1.20
CA MET A 42 -1.26 6.96 -0.92
C MET A 42 -2.48 7.19 -1.80
N GLU A 43 -3.01 8.42 -1.81
CA GLU A 43 -4.21 8.79 -2.58
C GLU A 43 -4.02 8.62 -4.09
N THR A 44 -2.82 8.93 -4.60
CA THR A 44 -2.60 9.05 -6.04
C THR A 44 -2.03 7.78 -6.69
N THR A 45 -1.08 7.12 -6.05
CA THR A 45 -0.22 6.13 -6.71
C THR A 45 -0.46 4.72 -6.17
N VAL A 46 -0.58 4.58 -4.85
CA VAL A 46 -0.75 3.26 -4.23
C VAL A 46 -2.17 2.74 -4.47
N ASN A 47 -3.20 3.54 -4.21
CA ASN A 47 -4.59 3.14 -4.42
C ASN A 47 -4.88 2.71 -5.87
N LYS A 48 -4.40 3.47 -6.86
CA LYS A 48 -4.53 3.11 -8.28
C LYS A 48 -3.81 1.80 -8.63
N SER A 49 -2.67 1.55 -8.01
CA SER A 49 -1.90 0.31 -8.23
C SER A 49 -2.62 -0.91 -7.64
N ILE A 50 -3.23 -0.75 -6.46
CA ILE A 50 -4.06 -1.77 -5.82
C ILE A 50 -5.29 -2.07 -6.69
N GLU A 51 -6.01 -1.05 -7.12
CA GLU A 51 -7.20 -1.20 -7.96
C GLU A 51 -6.87 -1.92 -9.28
N SER A 52 -5.78 -1.52 -9.94
CA SER A 52 -5.31 -2.17 -11.16
C SER A 52 -4.94 -3.65 -10.94
N ALA A 53 -4.32 -3.98 -9.81
CA ALA A 53 -3.98 -5.36 -9.47
C ALA A 53 -5.24 -6.21 -9.21
N ILE A 54 -6.20 -5.69 -8.45
CA ILE A 54 -7.48 -6.36 -8.17
C ILE A 54 -8.25 -6.65 -9.47
N ASN A 55 -8.34 -5.66 -10.36
CA ASN A 55 -9.02 -5.81 -11.66
C ASN A 55 -8.36 -6.88 -12.54
N LYS A 56 -7.05 -7.11 -12.43
CA LYS A 56 -6.39 -8.22 -13.14
C LYS A 56 -6.76 -9.58 -12.57
N PHE A 57 -6.91 -9.68 -11.24
CA PHE A 57 -7.22 -10.95 -10.58
C PHE A 57 -8.64 -11.42 -10.87
N THR A 58 -9.61 -10.50 -10.98
CA THR A 58 -11.02 -10.84 -11.28
C THR A 58 -11.21 -11.33 -12.72
N LEU A 59 -10.30 -10.99 -13.63
CA LEU A 59 -10.34 -11.41 -15.04
C LEU A 59 -9.67 -12.77 -15.29
N THR A 60 -8.98 -13.35 -14.31
CA THR A 60 -8.30 -14.64 -14.45
C THR A 60 -9.11 -15.75 -13.79
N GLN A 61 -9.28 -16.88 -14.49
CA GLN A 61 -9.93 -18.08 -13.95
C GLN A 61 -9.04 -18.79 -12.91
N LEU A 62 -8.82 -18.15 -11.77
CA LEU A 62 -8.09 -18.71 -10.65
C LEU A 62 -8.96 -19.72 -9.90
N ASP A 63 -8.32 -20.75 -9.33
CA ASP A 63 -9.00 -21.63 -8.39
C ASP A 63 -9.41 -20.89 -7.10
N PHE A 64 -10.42 -21.40 -6.41
CA PHE A 64 -10.97 -20.80 -5.20
C PHE A 64 -9.90 -20.53 -4.13
N LYS A 65 -8.96 -21.46 -3.95
CA LYS A 65 -7.89 -21.34 -2.94
C LYS A 65 -6.96 -20.17 -3.25
N SER A 66 -6.64 -19.97 -4.53
CA SER A 66 -5.81 -18.87 -5.03
C SER A 66 -6.51 -17.54 -4.82
N VAL A 67 -7.81 -17.44 -5.15
CA VAL A 67 -8.61 -16.22 -4.94
C VAL A 67 -8.62 -15.82 -3.46
N ILE A 68 -8.89 -16.76 -2.55
CA ILE A 68 -8.91 -16.48 -1.10
C ILE A 68 -7.53 -16.05 -0.61
N SER A 69 -6.47 -16.73 -1.04
CA SER A 69 -5.09 -16.40 -0.64
C SER A 69 -4.69 -15.00 -1.11
N LEU A 70 -5.05 -14.63 -2.35
CA LEU A 70 -4.81 -13.29 -2.89
C LEU A 70 -5.61 -12.22 -2.14
N GLY A 71 -6.87 -12.51 -1.78
CA GLY A 71 -7.69 -11.63 -0.97
C GLY A 71 -7.06 -11.33 0.39
N LEU A 72 -6.55 -12.36 1.08
CA LEU A 72 -5.86 -12.20 2.37
C LEU A 72 -4.56 -11.39 2.26
N ILE A 73 -3.79 -11.59 1.19
CA ILE A 73 -2.59 -10.81 0.91
C ILE A 73 -2.96 -9.34 0.66
N GLY A 74 -3.96 -9.09 -0.19
CA GLY A 74 -4.43 -7.73 -0.51
C GLY A 74 -4.93 -6.99 0.73
N ASP A 75 -5.71 -7.66 1.58
CA ASP A 75 -6.21 -7.11 2.84
C ASP A 75 -5.06 -6.80 3.82
N SER A 76 -4.06 -7.68 3.91
CA SER A 76 -2.86 -7.43 4.73
C SER A 76 -2.06 -6.23 4.22
N LEU A 77 -1.90 -6.11 2.91
CA LEU A 77 -1.23 -4.97 2.27
C LEU A 77 -1.97 -3.65 2.53
N LYS A 78 -3.31 -3.68 2.45
CA LYS A 78 -4.14 -2.52 2.77
C LYS A 78 -3.96 -2.06 4.22
N ARG A 79 -3.93 -2.97 5.19
CA ARG A 79 -3.67 -2.61 6.59
C ARG A 79 -2.31 -1.90 6.78
N ILE A 80 -1.25 -2.37 6.11
CA ILE A 80 0.06 -1.71 6.19
C ILE A 80 -0.03 -0.28 5.66
N LEU A 81 -0.78 -0.09 4.58
CA LEU A 81 -1.04 1.22 4.00
C LEU A 81 -1.79 2.11 5.00
N ASP A 82 -2.91 1.64 5.54
CA ASP A 82 -3.71 2.38 6.53
C ASP A 82 -2.85 2.81 7.75
N TYR A 83 -2.05 1.91 8.31
CA TYR A 83 -1.12 2.27 9.40
C TYR A 83 -0.05 3.29 8.99
N SER A 84 0.36 3.30 7.73
CA SER A 84 1.31 4.31 7.23
C SER A 84 0.68 5.70 7.19
N MET A 85 -0.63 5.79 6.92
CA MET A 85 -1.40 7.04 7.00
C MET A 85 -1.53 7.50 8.44
N ASP A 86 -1.91 6.61 9.36
CA ASP A 86 -2.01 6.95 10.78
C ASP A 86 -0.69 7.54 11.30
N ILE A 87 0.46 6.95 10.95
CA ILE A 87 1.78 7.47 11.32
C ILE A 87 2.04 8.87 10.74
N ALA A 88 1.69 9.09 9.46
CA ALA A 88 1.89 10.37 8.80
C ALA A 88 0.99 11.47 9.42
N GLU A 89 -0.28 11.17 9.68
CA GLU A 89 -1.22 12.08 10.34
C GLU A 89 -0.75 12.45 11.74
N LEU A 90 -0.36 11.46 12.55
CA LEU A 90 0.20 11.70 13.89
C LEU A 90 1.47 12.57 13.84
N THR A 91 2.31 12.40 12.81
CA THR A 91 3.50 13.24 12.62
C THR A 91 3.11 14.69 12.32
N ILE A 92 2.12 14.90 11.46
CA ILE A 92 1.60 16.24 11.11
C ILE A 92 1.03 16.95 12.33
N ASP A 93 0.29 16.22 13.17
CA ASP A 93 -0.35 16.76 14.37
C ASP A 93 0.67 17.03 15.48
N ALA A 94 1.64 16.14 15.69
CA ALA A 94 2.68 16.29 16.70
C ALA A 94 3.70 17.41 16.38
N THR A 95 3.70 17.92 15.16
CA THR A 95 4.59 18.98 14.66
C THR A 95 3.84 20.26 14.27
N ALA A 96 2.53 20.30 14.47
CA ALA A 96 1.69 21.50 14.32
C ALA A 96 1.82 22.44 15.54
#